data_AF-A0AAV8FTW1-F1
#
_entry.id   AF-A0AAV8FTW1-F1
#
_cell.length_a   1.000
_cell.length_b   1.000
_cell.length_c   1.000
_cell.angle_alpha   90.00
_cell.angle_beta   90.00
_cell.angle_gamma   90.00
#
_symmetry.space_group_name_H-M   'P 1'
#
loop_
_entity.id
_entity.type
_entity.pdbx_description
1 polymer ?
#
loop_
_entity_poly.entity_id
_entity_poly.type
_entity_poly.pdbx_seq_one_letter_code
_entity_poly.pdbx_strand_id
1 'polypeptide(L)'
;MAEEKKEGANVKGKEVIRLERESVIPILKPKIIMKLAYLIEQDSDRGEFLKLCKRVEYTIRAWYLLQFEDLMQLYSLFDPVHGDKKLEQQNLTPDETDTLELNFMSYLFQIMEKSNFKILSDEEYELAQSGQYLLNLPIKVDESKLDKRLLTRFFKEHPRENLPEFSDKYVIFRRGIGIDSTTDYFIMEKLDLIVSRFWGWLLKTTRLEKLFSRRKHFHKEDPKKTDELTAEDEEPEMFVERIRLEKMELSMKNLTGKLTIQEPTFDRIIVVYRQATSESKPDRGIFVKHFKNIPMADMEIVLPEKKNPSLTPMDWVKFLISVVLGLVTLVSSLEMPKADFKVVTAVLSGLIGYCAKIYFSFQANLVVYQNLITKSMYDKQLDSGRGTLLHLCDDVIQQEVKEVILAYYILMEQGKATIEDLDLRCEDLIKEEFGQQSNFDVVDAVQKLERLGIVSRDSIGRISCVSLKRANEIIGTTTEEVVMRAQQGPAA
;
A
#
# COMPACT_ATOMS: atom_id res chain seq x y z
N MET A 1 32.57 -31.18 1.01
CA MET A 1 32.42 -30.48 -0.27
C MET A 1 31.08 -29.80 -0.23
N ALA A 2 31.08 -28.47 -0.19
CA ALA A 2 29.87 -27.67 -0.08
C ALA A 2 29.20 -27.55 -1.45
N GLU A 3 27.93 -27.92 -1.53
CA GLU A 3 27.07 -27.60 -2.67
C GLU A 3 26.52 -26.19 -2.49
N GLU A 4 26.84 -25.32 -3.44
CA GLU A 4 26.31 -23.96 -3.57
C GLU A 4 24.80 -24.02 -3.81
N LYS A 5 24.02 -23.45 -2.87
CA LYS A 5 22.64 -23.05 -3.09
C LYS A 5 22.61 -21.96 -4.17
N LYS A 6 22.00 -22.26 -5.32
CA LYS A 6 21.65 -21.29 -6.36
C LYS A 6 20.55 -20.35 -5.86
N GLU A 7 20.93 -19.25 -5.25
CA GLU A 7 20.16 -18.01 -5.37
C GLU A 7 20.13 -17.64 -6.86
N GLY A 8 18.98 -17.18 -7.36
CA GLY A 8 18.80 -16.78 -8.76
C GLY A 8 19.66 -15.57 -9.12
N ALA A 9 20.92 -15.83 -9.47
CA ALA A 9 21.86 -14.87 -10.02
C ALA A 9 21.97 -15.06 -11.54
N ASN A 10 21.27 -14.21 -12.32
CA ASN A 10 21.72 -13.61 -13.60
C ASN A 10 20.53 -12.87 -14.24
N VAL A 11 20.61 -11.56 -14.54
CA VAL A 11 21.49 -10.95 -15.55
C VAL A 11 22.11 -9.64 -15.01
N LYS A 12 23.45 -9.58 -14.93
CA LYS A 12 24.29 -8.38 -14.67
C LYS A 12 23.65 -7.25 -13.83
N GLY A 13 23.76 -7.34 -12.51
CA GLY A 13 23.65 -6.19 -11.60
C GLY A 13 22.26 -5.57 -11.41
N LYS A 14 21.20 -6.16 -11.97
CA LYS A 14 19.82 -5.68 -11.83
C LYS A 14 19.13 -6.34 -10.63
N GLU A 15 18.64 -5.53 -9.71
CA GLU A 15 17.83 -5.98 -8.58
C GLU A 15 16.39 -6.13 -9.07
N VAL A 16 15.85 -7.35 -9.04
CA VAL A 16 14.50 -7.65 -9.54
C VAL A 16 13.69 -8.24 -8.40
N ILE A 17 12.44 -7.81 -8.29
CA ILE A 17 11.51 -8.31 -7.27
C ILE A 17 10.42 -9.10 -7.92
N ARG A 18 10.14 -10.22 -7.26
CA ARG A 18 9.05 -11.12 -7.54
C ARG A 18 7.82 -10.59 -6.84
N LEU A 19 6.76 -10.40 -7.60
CA LEU A 19 5.48 -9.96 -7.10
C LEU A 19 4.40 -10.92 -7.59
N GLU A 20 3.48 -11.25 -6.68
CA GLU A 20 2.29 -12.03 -7.00
C GLU A 20 1.41 -11.28 -8.01
N ARG A 21 0.70 -12.03 -8.86
CA ARG A 21 -0.39 -11.45 -9.65
C ARG A 21 -1.50 -11.00 -8.72
N GLU A 22 -2.06 -9.83 -9.00
CA GLU A 22 -3.19 -9.33 -8.23
C GLU A 22 -4.50 -9.68 -8.89
N SER A 23 -5.52 -9.91 -8.07
CA SER A 23 -6.88 -10.21 -8.52
C SER A 23 -7.67 -8.96 -8.92
N VAL A 24 -6.99 -7.88 -9.30
CA VAL A 24 -7.63 -6.58 -9.59
C VAL A 24 -7.63 -6.34 -11.08
N ILE A 25 -8.80 -6.11 -11.67
CA ILE A 25 -8.91 -5.76 -13.08
C ILE A 25 -8.61 -4.26 -13.26
N PRO A 26 -7.44 -3.88 -13.83
CA PRO A 26 -7.02 -2.47 -13.91
C PRO A 26 -7.68 -1.72 -15.08
N ILE A 27 -8.57 -2.38 -15.81
CA ILE A 27 -9.22 -1.85 -17.00
C ILE A 27 -10.46 -1.04 -16.61
N LEU A 28 -10.66 0.11 -17.26
CA LEU A 28 -11.87 0.91 -17.08
C LEU A 28 -13.10 0.13 -17.56
N LYS A 29 -14.14 0.04 -16.72
CA LYS A 29 -15.39 -0.67 -17.03
C LYS A 29 -16.01 -0.27 -18.39
N PRO A 30 -16.11 1.03 -18.76
CA PRO A 30 -16.61 1.41 -20.09
C PRO A 30 -15.78 0.82 -21.25
N LYS A 31 -14.46 0.73 -21.08
CA LYS A 31 -13.57 0.13 -22.09
C LYS A 31 -13.85 -1.37 -22.24
N ILE A 32 -14.08 -2.09 -21.14
CA ILE A 32 -14.49 -3.50 -21.17
C ILE A 32 -15.80 -3.64 -21.93
N ILE A 33 -16.86 -2.96 -21.47
CA ILE A 33 -18.21 -3.08 -22.04
C ILE A 33 -18.21 -2.77 -23.54
N MET A 34 -17.56 -1.68 -23.96
CA MET A 34 -17.52 -1.30 -25.38
C MET A 34 -16.72 -2.29 -26.23
N LYS A 35 -15.59 -2.79 -25.72
CA LYS A 35 -14.76 -3.76 -26.44
C LYS A 35 -15.49 -5.09 -26.61
N LEU A 36 -16.11 -5.62 -25.55
CA LEU A 36 -16.90 -6.84 -25.60
C LEU A 36 -18.13 -6.69 -26.52
N ALA A 37 -18.83 -5.56 -26.43
CA ALA A 37 -19.96 -5.29 -27.32
C ALA A 37 -19.56 -5.23 -28.80
N TYR A 38 -18.35 -4.74 -29.11
CA TYR A 38 -17.83 -4.72 -30.49
C TYR A 38 -17.53 -6.12 -31.03
N LEU A 39 -17.11 -7.04 -30.16
CA LEU A 39 -16.80 -8.43 -30.53
C LEU A 39 -18.05 -9.26 -30.85
N ILE A 40 -19.22 -8.86 -30.34
CA ILE A 40 -20.49 -9.52 -30.65
C ILE A 40 -20.86 -9.26 -32.13
N GLU A 41 -21.12 -10.30 -32.90
CA GLU A 41 -21.40 -10.17 -34.35
C GLU A 41 -22.77 -9.54 -34.65
N GLN A 42 -23.82 -9.96 -33.93
CA GLN A 42 -25.20 -9.55 -34.21
C GLN A 42 -25.58 -8.24 -33.50
N ASP A 43 -26.03 -7.23 -34.27
CA ASP A 43 -26.44 -5.93 -33.72
C ASP A 43 -27.57 -6.00 -32.69
N SER A 44 -28.50 -6.95 -32.82
CA SER A 44 -29.55 -7.16 -31.82
C SER A 44 -28.97 -7.60 -30.48
N ASP A 45 -27.95 -8.45 -30.50
CA ASP A 45 -27.33 -9.00 -29.31
C ASP A 45 -26.40 -7.96 -28.67
N ARG A 46 -25.78 -7.08 -29.46
CA ARG A 46 -25.06 -5.90 -28.94
C ARG A 46 -25.96 -5.03 -28.07
N GLY A 47 -27.16 -4.71 -28.55
CA GLY A 47 -28.13 -3.91 -27.80
C GLY A 47 -28.57 -4.57 -26.49
N GLU A 48 -28.87 -5.87 -26.54
CA GLU A 48 -29.26 -6.64 -25.34
C GLU A 48 -28.10 -6.81 -24.35
N PHE A 49 -26.85 -6.98 -24.82
CA PHE A 49 -25.66 -7.05 -23.97
C PHE A 49 -25.38 -5.73 -23.25
N LEU A 50 -25.46 -4.59 -23.95
CA LEU A 50 -25.30 -3.28 -23.30
C LEU A 50 -26.37 -3.03 -22.24
N LYS A 51 -27.60 -3.46 -22.50
CA LYS A 51 -28.69 -3.42 -21.54
C LYS A 51 -28.42 -4.33 -20.34
N LEU A 52 -27.93 -5.55 -20.57
CA LEU A 52 -27.53 -6.48 -19.52
C LEU A 52 -26.45 -5.87 -18.61
N CYS A 53 -25.40 -5.29 -19.20
CA CYS A 53 -24.31 -4.66 -18.45
C CYS A 53 -24.83 -3.58 -17.48
N LYS A 54 -25.75 -2.73 -17.93
CA LYS A 54 -26.39 -1.72 -17.07
C LYS A 54 -27.23 -2.36 -15.97
N ARG A 55 -28.03 -3.37 -16.30
CA ARG A 55 -28.91 -4.04 -15.34
C ARG A 55 -28.12 -4.77 -14.25
N VAL A 56 -27.05 -5.46 -14.64
CA VAL A 56 -26.08 -6.09 -13.75
C VAL A 56 -25.46 -5.03 -12.83
N GLU A 57 -24.96 -3.92 -13.40
CA GLU A 57 -24.36 -2.83 -12.61
C GLU A 57 -25.29 -2.30 -11.53
N TYR A 58 -26.51 -1.91 -11.89
CA TYR A 58 -27.45 -1.33 -10.93
C TYR A 58 -27.97 -2.35 -9.91
N THR A 59 -28.10 -3.62 -10.29
CA THR A 59 -28.49 -4.67 -9.35
C THR A 59 -27.40 -4.95 -8.33
N ILE A 60 -26.16 -5.11 -8.78
CA ILE A 60 -25.00 -5.31 -7.89
C ILE A 60 -24.81 -4.08 -6.99
N ARG A 61 -24.92 -2.86 -7.54
CA ARG A 61 -24.87 -1.62 -6.76
C ARG A 61 -25.93 -1.60 -5.66
N ALA A 62 -27.15 -2.05 -5.94
CA ALA A 62 -28.21 -2.11 -4.94
C ALA A 62 -27.94 -3.15 -3.85
N TRP A 63 -27.36 -4.32 -4.18
CA TRP A 63 -26.98 -5.32 -3.18
C TRP A 63 -25.95 -4.80 -2.19
N TYR A 64 -24.94 -4.09 -2.70
CA TYR A 64 -23.87 -3.55 -1.88
C TYR A 64 -24.27 -2.27 -1.14
N LEU A 65 -25.19 -1.46 -1.69
CA LEU A 65 -25.67 -0.23 -1.04
C LEU A 65 -26.14 -0.49 0.40
N LEU A 66 -26.93 -1.54 0.62
CA LEU A 66 -27.43 -1.89 1.95
C LEU A 66 -26.30 -2.21 2.93
N GLN A 67 -25.33 -3.02 2.49
CA GLN A 67 -24.16 -3.38 3.31
C GLN A 67 -23.29 -2.15 3.63
N PHE A 68 -23.16 -1.24 2.68
CA PHE A 68 -22.38 -0.03 2.85
C PHE A 68 -23.06 0.99 3.75
N GLU A 69 -24.40 1.08 3.75
CA GLU A 69 -25.12 1.91 4.70
C GLU A 69 -24.84 1.47 6.15
N ASP A 70 -24.88 0.17 6.42
CA ASP A 70 -24.59 -0.39 7.75
C ASP A 70 -23.14 -0.11 8.19
N LEU A 71 -22.15 -0.35 7.31
CA LEU A 71 -20.75 -0.01 7.57
C LEU A 71 -20.59 1.47 7.93
N MET A 72 -21.25 2.34 7.16
CA MET A 72 -21.11 3.78 7.30
C MET A 72 -21.78 4.30 8.58
N GLN A 73 -22.89 3.68 8.99
CA GLN A 73 -23.52 3.97 10.27
C GLN A 73 -22.64 3.55 11.44
N LEU A 74 -22.08 2.33 11.39
CA LEU A 74 -21.15 1.81 12.38
C LEU A 74 -19.90 2.68 12.50
N TYR A 75 -19.22 2.97 11.38
CA TYR A 75 -18.04 3.84 11.37
C TYR A 75 -18.36 5.21 11.97
N SER A 76 -19.59 5.70 11.78
CA SER A 76 -20.00 7.00 12.30
C SER A 76 -19.88 7.12 13.82
N LEU A 77 -19.97 6.00 14.56
CA LEU A 77 -19.78 5.91 16.02
C LEU A 77 -18.30 5.91 16.43
N PHE A 78 -17.42 5.46 15.53
CA PHE A 78 -15.98 5.33 15.77
C PHE A 78 -15.16 6.34 14.95
N ASP A 79 -15.81 7.36 14.39
CA ASP A 79 -15.13 8.45 13.71
C ASP A 79 -14.25 9.23 14.70
N PRO A 80 -12.95 9.47 14.42
CA PRO A 80 -12.06 10.13 15.36
C PRO A 80 -12.45 11.56 15.76
N VAL A 81 -13.31 12.23 14.99
CA VAL A 81 -13.67 13.63 15.25
C VAL A 81 -14.98 13.73 16.05
N HIS A 82 -15.98 12.93 15.70
CA HIS A 82 -17.33 13.06 16.27
C HIS A 82 -17.88 11.77 16.91
N GLY A 83 -17.13 10.68 16.88
CA GLY A 83 -17.56 9.36 17.36
C GLY A 83 -17.96 9.37 18.83
N ASP A 84 -17.11 9.91 19.70
CA ASP A 84 -17.37 10.02 21.15
C ASP A 84 -18.72 10.66 21.47
N LYS A 85 -19.05 11.78 20.82
CA LYS A 85 -20.32 12.49 21.04
C LYS A 85 -21.52 11.65 20.62
N LYS A 86 -21.38 10.84 19.57
CA LYS A 86 -22.45 9.95 19.11
C LYS A 86 -22.60 8.75 20.01
N LEU A 87 -21.51 8.17 20.51
CA LEU A 87 -21.55 7.12 21.51
C LEU A 87 -22.25 7.60 22.78
N GLU A 88 -21.92 8.82 23.26
CA GLU A 88 -22.60 9.47 24.39
C GLU A 88 -24.11 9.65 24.14
N GLN A 89 -24.53 9.99 22.90
CA GLN A 89 -25.95 10.12 22.54
C GLN A 89 -26.72 8.80 22.57
N GLN A 90 -26.07 7.68 22.26
CA GLN A 90 -26.71 6.37 22.19
C GLN A 90 -26.88 5.71 23.58
N ASN A 91 -26.22 6.23 24.62
CA ASN A 91 -26.25 5.69 25.99
C ASN A 91 -25.96 4.18 26.06
N LEU A 92 -25.03 3.70 25.23
CA LEU A 92 -24.66 2.29 25.16
C LEU A 92 -23.82 1.86 26.36
N THR A 93 -23.96 0.60 26.75
CA THR A 93 -23.04 -0.02 27.69
C THR A 93 -21.66 -0.21 27.04
N PRO A 94 -20.58 -0.34 27.85
CA PRO A 94 -19.25 -0.63 27.32
C PRO A 94 -19.18 -1.91 26.47
N ASP A 95 -19.91 -2.95 26.85
CA ASP A 95 -19.94 -4.24 26.14
C ASP A 95 -20.67 -4.15 24.80
N GLU A 96 -21.78 -3.40 24.73
CA GLU A 96 -22.47 -3.11 23.47
C GLU A 96 -21.57 -2.30 22.53
N THR A 97 -20.87 -1.31 23.07
CA THR A 97 -19.92 -0.50 22.30
C THR A 97 -18.78 -1.35 21.73
N ASP A 98 -18.23 -2.25 22.55
CA ASP A 98 -17.21 -3.22 22.13
C ASP A 98 -17.73 -4.16 21.02
N THR A 99 -19.01 -4.55 21.08
CA THR A 99 -19.63 -5.39 20.05
C THR A 99 -19.78 -4.63 18.72
N LEU A 100 -20.28 -3.38 18.77
CA LEU A 100 -20.39 -2.53 17.57
C LEU A 100 -19.02 -2.24 16.96
N GLU A 101 -18.00 -2.09 17.79
CA GLU A 101 -16.61 -1.86 17.38
C GLU A 101 -16.06 -3.06 16.61
N LEU A 102 -16.26 -4.28 17.13
CA LEU A 102 -15.88 -5.50 16.44
C LEU A 102 -16.67 -5.72 15.16
N ASN A 103 -17.98 -5.44 15.17
CA ASN A 103 -18.80 -5.51 13.96
C ASN A 103 -18.26 -4.57 12.88
N PHE A 104 -17.93 -3.32 13.23
CA PHE A 104 -17.32 -2.38 12.28
C PHE A 104 -16.03 -2.96 11.68
N MET A 105 -15.15 -3.52 12.51
CA MET A 105 -13.91 -4.13 12.04
C MET A 105 -14.18 -5.33 11.13
N SER A 106 -15.13 -6.20 11.46
CA SER A 106 -15.49 -7.36 10.62
C SER A 106 -15.99 -6.91 9.24
N TYR A 107 -16.89 -5.92 9.19
CA TYR A 107 -17.37 -5.37 7.93
C TYR A 107 -16.25 -4.69 7.13
N LEU A 108 -15.38 -3.93 7.80
CA LEU A 108 -14.25 -3.26 7.15
C LEU A 108 -13.33 -4.29 6.48
N PHE A 109 -12.93 -5.34 7.19
CA PHE A 109 -12.07 -6.40 6.66
C PHE A 109 -12.74 -7.17 5.52
N GLN A 110 -14.03 -7.48 5.63
CA GLN A 110 -14.78 -8.11 4.55
C GLN A 110 -14.79 -7.25 3.28
N ILE A 111 -14.95 -5.93 3.42
CA ILE A 111 -14.93 -4.99 2.30
C ILE A 111 -13.53 -4.85 1.70
N MET A 112 -12.47 -4.89 2.52
CA MET A 112 -11.09 -4.92 2.04
C MET A 112 -10.84 -6.14 1.17
N GLU A 113 -11.25 -7.33 1.64
CA GLU A 113 -11.11 -8.59 0.90
C GLU A 113 -11.89 -8.55 -0.43
N LYS A 114 -13.16 -8.14 -0.41
CA LYS A 114 -13.97 -7.96 -1.62
C LYS A 114 -13.46 -6.87 -2.57
N SER A 115 -12.62 -5.97 -2.07
CA SER A 115 -11.95 -4.95 -2.88
C SER A 115 -10.59 -5.42 -3.41
N ASN A 116 -10.22 -6.68 -3.17
CA ASN A 116 -8.94 -7.30 -3.49
C ASN A 116 -7.75 -6.60 -2.82
N PHE A 117 -7.94 -6.05 -1.63
CA PHE A 117 -6.84 -5.63 -0.77
C PHE A 117 -6.29 -6.82 0.02
N LYS A 118 -4.96 -6.90 0.10
CA LYS A 118 -4.26 -7.85 0.96
C LYS A 118 -3.64 -7.10 2.14
N ILE A 119 -3.50 -7.77 3.28
CA ILE A 119 -2.70 -7.24 4.40
C ILE A 119 -1.23 -7.28 3.96
N LEU A 120 -0.49 -6.21 4.20
CA LEU A 120 0.94 -6.14 3.94
C LEU A 120 1.65 -7.22 4.76
N SER A 121 2.44 -8.08 4.12
CA SER A 121 3.21 -9.13 4.80
C SER A 121 4.48 -8.59 5.48
N ASP A 122 5.06 -9.37 6.43
CA ASP A 122 6.36 -9.04 7.02
C ASP A 122 7.46 -8.99 5.95
N GLU A 123 7.44 -9.88 4.96
CA GLU A 123 8.42 -9.88 3.86
C GLU A 123 8.35 -8.61 3.02
N GLU A 124 7.14 -8.17 2.64
CA GLU A 124 6.95 -6.91 1.91
C GLU A 124 7.36 -5.70 2.76
N TYR A 125 7.08 -5.74 4.07
CA TYR A 125 7.46 -4.68 5.01
C TYR A 125 8.98 -4.59 5.22
N GLU A 126 9.66 -5.72 5.36
CA GLU A 126 11.12 -5.77 5.47
C GLU A 126 11.80 -5.34 4.17
N LEU A 127 11.27 -5.80 3.03
CA LEU A 127 11.74 -5.41 1.71
C LEU A 127 11.60 -3.90 1.49
N ALA A 128 10.50 -3.31 1.98
CA ALA A 128 10.27 -1.87 2.02
C ALA A 128 11.32 -1.14 2.89
N GLN A 129 11.60 -1.63 4.10
CA GLN A 129 12.60 -1.02 4.98
C GLN A 129 14.06 -1.17 4.50
N SER A 130 14.34 -2.14 3.65
CA SER A 130 15.71 -2.44 3.18
C SER A 130 16.27 -1.41 2.19
N GLY A 131 15.45 -0.49 1.68
CA GLY A 131 15.81 0.40 0.58
C GLY A 131 15.60 1.87 0.86
N GLN A 132 16.42 2.70 0.22
CA GLN A 132 16.24 4.14 0.16
C GLN A 132 15.84 4.54 -1.28
N TYR A 133 14.75 5.29 -1.43
CA TYR A 133 14.28 5.80 -2.72
C TYR A 133 14.33 7.33 -2.78
N LEU A 134 13.31 8.03 -2.27
CA LEU A 134 13.28 9.50 -2.23
C LEU A 134 13.40 10.03 -0.79
N LEU A 135 13.04 9.23 0.21
CA LEU A 135 13.13 9.60 1.61
C LEU A 135 14.27 8.84 2.30
N ASN A 136 15.37 9.53 2.57
CA ASN A 136 16.53 8.97 3.29
C ASN A 136 16.43 9.21 4.79
N LEU A 137 15.31 8.85 5.41
CA LEU A 137 15.09 9.14 6.83
C LEU A 137 14.68 7.88 7.56
N PRO A 138 15.27 7.55 8.71
CA PRO A 138 14.84 6.39 9.50
C PRO A 138 13.58 6.77 10.30
N ILE A 139 12.39 6.66 9.69
CA ILE A 139 11.14 6.96 10.40
C ILE A 139 10.73 5.71 11.19
N LYS A 140 10.54 5.90 12.49
CA LYS A 140 9.97 4.88 13.37
C LYS A 140 8.61 5.33 13.86
N VAL A 141 7.69 4.37 13.95
CA VAL A 141 6.40 4.58 14.61
C VAL A 141 6.62 4.82 16.10
N ASP A 142 5.88 5.77 16.65
CA ASP A 142 5.78 6.00 18.08
C ASP A 142 4.73 5.08 18.70
N GLU A 143 5.16 3.85 19.02
CA GLU A 143 4.25 2.82 19.54
C GLU A 143 3.52 3.24 20.82
N SER A 144 4.07 4.16 21.64
CA SER A 144 3.38 4.63 22.85
C SER A 144 2.13 5.46 22.57
N LYS A 145 1.95 5.92 21.33
CA LYS A 145 0.79 6.69 20.90
C LYS A 145 -0.29 5.85 20.24
N LEU A 146 -0.10 4.54 20.15
CA LEU A 146 -1.04 3.63 19.49
C LEU A 146 -1.73 2.72 20.50
N ASP A 147 -3.02 2.52 20.30
CA ASP A 147 -3.77 1.50 21.04
C ASP A 147 -3.37 0.11 20.54
N LYS A 148 -3.30 -0.84 21.47
CA LYS A 148 -3.07 -2.26 21.17
C LYS A 148 -4.30 -3.13 21.43
N ARG A 149 -5.35 -2.58 22.05
CA ARG A 149 -6.51 -3.35 22.50
C ARG A 149 -7.42 -3.73 21.34
N LEU A 150 -7.71 -2.80 20.43
CA LEU A 150 -8.65 -2.96 19.32
C LEU A 150 -8.29 -4.17 18.45
N LEU A 151 -7.09 -4.15 17.84
CA LEU A 151 -6.68 -5.14 16.86
C LEU A 151 -6.33 -6.47 17.51
N THR A 152 -5.71 -6.45 18.69
CA THR A 152 -5.47 -7.68 19.48
C THR A 152 -6.78 -8.41 19.78
N ARG A 153 -7.83 -7.69 20.18
CA ARG A 153 -9.14 -8.29 20.42
C ARG A 153 -9.76 -8.82 19.13
N PHE A 154 -9.72 -8.02 18.07
CA PHE A 154 -10.29 -8.39 16.78
C PHE A 154 -9.66 -9.69 16.22
N PHE A 155 -8.33 -9.79 16.19
CA PHE A 155 -7.63 -10.97 15.68
C PHE A 155 -7.72 -12.18 16.61
N LYS A 156 -7.98 -11.98 17.90
CA LYS A 156 -8.29 -13.08 18.81
C LYS A 156 -9.63 -13.74 18.47
N GLU A 157 -10.62 -12.96 18.04
CA GLU A 157 -11.94 -13.45 17.63
C GLU A 157 -11.97 -13.88 16.15
N HIS A 158 -11.08 -13.33 15.32
CA HIS A 158 -10.92 -13.66 13.91
C HIS A 158 -9.46 -14.06 13.61
N PRO A 159 -9.03 -15.27 14.00
CA PRO A 159 -7.67 -15.74 13.77
C PRO A 159 -7.33 -15.71 12.28
N ARG A 160 -6.13 -15.21 11.94
CA ARG A 160 -5.59 -15.22 10.59
C ARG A 160 -4.15 -15.71 10.61
N GLU A 161 -3.76 -16.37 9.53
CA GLU A 161 -2.38 -16.80 9.30
C GLU A 161 -1.56 -15.63 8.76
N ASN A 162 -0.23 -15.67 8.98
CA ASN A 162 0.74 -14.73 8.41
C ASN A 162 0.47 -13.24 8.73
N LEU A 163 -0.05 -12.94 9.91
CA LEU A 163 -0.19 -11.56 10.37
C LEU A 163 1.18 -10.96 10.71
N PRO A 164 1.46 -9.71 10.29
CA PRO A 164 2.70 -9.03 10.65
C PRO A 164 2.87 -8.84 12.15
N GLU A 165 4.12 -8.76 12.61
CA GLU A 165 4.44 -8.54 14.04
C GLU A 165 3.82 -7.25 14.62
N PHE A 166 3.55 -6.25 13.77
CA PHE A 166 2.97 -4.96 14.17
C PHE A 166 1.43 -4.91 14.09
N SER A 167 0.79 -6.01 13.70
CA SER A 167 -0.66 -6.09 13.47
C SER A 167 -1.50 -5.83 14.73
N ASP A 168 -0.90 -5.90 15.92
CA ASP A 168 -1.52 -5.53 17.19
C ASP A 168 -1.78 -4.01 17.34
N LYS A 169 -1.02 -3.17 16.60
CA LYS A 169 -1.07 -1.69 16.71
C LYS A 169 -1.76 -1.03 15.53
N TYR A 170 -1.48 -1.48 14.32
CA TYR A 170 -2.06 -0.96 13.09
C TYR A 170 -2.03 -2.01 11.99
N VAL A 171 -2.95 -1.90 11.03
CA VAL A 171 -3.01 -2.78 9.86
C VAL A 171 -2.82 -1.94 8.61
N ILE A 172 -1.96 -2.43 7.71
CA ILE A 172 -1.74 -1.85 6.40
C ILE A 172 -2.33 -2.81 5.38
N PHE A 173 -3.33 -2.34 4.66
CA PHE A 173 -3.87 -2.99 3.49
C PHE A 173 -3.21 -2.40 2.25
N ARG A 174 -2.81 -3.25 1.30
CA ARG A 174 -2.23 -2.84 0.01
C ARG A 174 -2.99 -3.48 -1.14
N ARG A 175 -2.99 -2.77 -2.29
CA ARG A 175 -3.58 -3.22 -3.55
C ARG A 175 -2.96 -2.45 -4.71
N GLY A 176 -2.74 -3.10 -5.84
CA GLY A 176 -2.12 -2.51 -7.01
C GLY A 176 -0.61 -2.53 -6.88
N ILE A 177 0.06 -3.01 -7.93
CA ILE A 177 1.50 -2.83 -8.11
C ILE A 177 1.74 -1.93 -9.31
N GLY A 178 2.33 -0.77 -9.04
CA GLY A 178 2.77 0.20 -10.02
C GLY A 178 4.29 0.34 -10.07
N ILE A 179 4.74 1.25 -10.92
CA ILE A 179 6.15 1.61 -11.06
C ILE A 179 6.26 3.13 -10.94
N ASP A 180 7.06 3.60 -9.99
CA ASP A 180 7.45 5.01 -9.90
C ASP A 180 8.88 5.14 -10.41
N SER A 181 9.07 6.09 -11.33
CA SER A 181 10.37 6.37 -11.91
C SER A 181 10.63 7.87 -11.88
N THR A 182 11.74 8.26 -11.27
CA THR A 182 12.16 9.67 -11.20
C THR A 182 13.46 9.85 -11.94
N THR A 183 13.52 10.84 -12.84
CA THR A 183 14.73 11.18 -13.59
C THR A 183 15.21 12.59 -13.24
N ASP A 184 16.32 12.67 -12.51
CA ASP A 184 16.92 13.94 -12.11
C ASP A 184 18.46 13.85 -12.04
N TYR A 185 19.12 14.96 -11.76
CA TYR A 185 20.57 15.02 -11.61
C TYR A 185 21.06 14.44 -10.28
N PHE A 186 20.22 14.41 -9.24
CA PHE A 186 20.54 13.83 -7.91
C PHE A 186 21.93 14.20 -7.37
N ILE A 187 22.31 15.49 -7.52
CA ILE A 187 23.70 15.94 -7.29
C ILE A 187 24.10 15.76 -5.82
N MET A 188 23.22 16.13 -4.88
CA MET A 188 23.52 16.02 -3.45
C MET A 188 23.59 14.57 -3.00
N GLU A 189 22.67 13.73 -3.48
CA GLU A 189 22.58 12.31 -3.18
C GLU A 189 23.81 11.56 -3.72
N LYS A 190 24.28 11.93 -4.93
CA LYS A 190 25.53 11.40 -5.49
C LYS A 190 26.76 11.79 -4.66
N LEU A 191 26.82 13.03 -4.17
CA LEU A 191 27.93 13.48 -3.31
C LEU A 191 27.91 12.72 -1.98
N ASP A 192 26.75 12.57 -1.36
CA ASP A 192 26.60 11.77 -0.13
C ASP A 192 27.00 10.31 -0.35
N LEU A 193 26.71 9.72 -1.51
CA LEU A 193 27.16 8.37 -1.88
C LEU A 193 28.68 8.25 -2.04
N ILE A 194 29.34 9.25 -2.62
CA ILE A 194 30.81 9.26 -2.72
C ILE A 194 31.42 9.33 -1.32
N VAL A 195 30.88 10.22 -0.47
CA VAL A 195 31.34 10.39 0.91
C VAL A 195 31.11 9.11 1.72
N SER A 196 29.94 8.47 1.59
CA SER A 196 29.62 7.24 2.32
C SER A 196 30.48 6.06 1.88
N ARG A 197 30.74 5.88 0.58
CA ARG A 197 31.65 4.86 0.05
C ARG A 197 33.10 5.09 0.50
N PHE A 198 33.57 6.34 0.46
CA PHE A 198 34.90 6.71 0.95
C PHE A 198 35.04 6.43 2.45
N TRP A 199 34.02 6.75 3.24
CA TRP A 199 34.02 6.50 4.68
C TRP A 199 33.94 5.00 5.02
N GLY A 200 33.10 4.24 4.30
CA GLY A 200 33.03 2.78 4.44
C GLY A 200 34.37 2.12 4.09
N TRP A 201 35.05 2.61 3.06
CA TRP A 201 36.42 2.23 2.77
C TRP A 201 37.36 2.57 3.94
N LEU A 202 37.37 3.82 4.41
CA LEU A 202 38.21 4.27 5.52
C LEU A 202 38.00 3.44 6.81
N LEU A 203 36.76 3.14 7.17
CA LEU A 203 36.40 2.33 8.34
C LEU A 203 36.83 0.86 8.19
N LYS A 204 36.71 0.29 6.98
CA LYS A 204 37.21 -1.06 6.68
C LYS A 204 38.73 -1.14 6.77
N THR A 205 39.43 -0.13 6.23
CA THR A 205 40.90 -0.07 6.27
C THR A 205 41.43 0.10 7.70
N THR A 206 40.71 0.84 8.54
CA THR A 206 41.08 1.07 9.95
C THR A 206 40.57 -0.02 10.92
N ARG A 207 39.83 -1.05 10.43
CA ARG A 207 39.20 -2.13 11.22
C ARG A 207 38.27 -1.65 12.35
N LEU A 208 37.83 -0.38 12.31
CA LEU A 208 36.94 0.23 13.31
C LEU A 208 35.46 -0.17 13.16
N GLU A 209 35.10 -0.92 12.10
CA GLU A 209 33.75 -1.47 11.90
C GLU A 209 33.22 -2.21 13.14
N LYS A 210 34.09 -2.90 13.89
CA LYS A 210 33.69 -3.66 15.11
C LYS A 210 33.16 -2.78 16.26
N LEU A 211 33.44 -1.48 16.27
CA LEU A 211 32.97 -0.55 17.31
C LEU A 211 31.62 0.08 17.00
N PHE A 212 31.23 0.14 15.72
CA PHE A 212 29.97 0.75 15.26
C PHE A 212 28.92 -0.27 14.82
N SER A 213 29.29 -1.54 14.66
CA SER A 213 28.34 -2.62 14.35
C SER A 213 27.54 -3.02 15.60
N ARG A 214 26.41 -2.34 15.85
CA ARG A 214 25.33 -2.93 16.66
C ARG A 214 24.77 -4.11 15.86
N ARG A 215 25.13 -5.34 16.25
CA ARG A 215 24.48 -6.56 15.75
C ARG A 215 22.99 -6.45 16.05
N LYS A 216 22.16 -6.27 15.02
CA LYS A 216 20.83 -6.86 15.03
C LYS A 216 21.04 -8.33 14.68
N HIS A 217 20.85 -9.21 15.66
CA HIS A 217 20.63 -10.63 15.36
C HIS A 217 19.25 -10.70 14.70
N PHE A 218 19.24 -10.82 13.38
CA PHE A 218 18.04 -11.27 12.67
C PHE A 218 18.03 -12.79 12.75
N HIS A 219 16.96 -13.32 13.32
CA HIS A 219 16.66 -14.74 13.22
C HIS A 219 16.13 -14.96 11.81
N LYS A 220 16.98 -15.50 10.93
CA LYS A 220 16.53 -16.01 9.64
C LYS A 220 15.90 -17.37 9.95
N GLU A 221 14.58 -17.41 10.15
CA GLU A 221 13.89 -18.70 10.02
C GLU A 221 13.90 -19.04 8.53
N ASP A 222 14.76 -20.00 8.16
CA ASP A 222 14.64 -20.67 6.88
C ASP A 222 13.24 -21.32 6.85
N PRO A 223 12.39 -21.04 5.84
CA PRO A 223 11.15 -21.79 5.70
C PRO A 223 11.54 -23.27 5.53
N LYS A 224 11.01 -24.11 6.43
CA LYS A 224 11.18 -25.55 6.34
C LYS A 224 10.61 -25.98 4.98
N LYS A 225 11.51 -26.41 4.09
CA LYS A 225 11.16 -27.28 2.97
C LYS A 225 10.49 -28.53 3.52
N THR A 226 9.17 -28.58 3.46
CA THR A 226 8.48 -29.85 3.19
C THR A 226 8.56 -30.07 1.69
N ASP A 227 9.62 -30.76 1.27
CA ASP A 227 9.67 -31.41 -0.04
C ASP A 227 8.64 -32.57 0.01
N GLU A 228 7.37 -32.27 -0.27
CA GLU A 228 6.47 -33.24 -0.90
C GLU A 228 6.04 -32.65 -2.24
N LEU A 229 6.48 -33.31 -3.30
CA LEU A 229 6.16 -32.99 -4.68
C LEU A 229 4.66 -33.24 -4.92
N THR A 230 3.84 -32.21 -4.80
CA THR A 230 2.60 -32.08 -5.57
C THR A 230 2.82 -31.00 -6.61
N ALA A 231 2.82 -31.42 -7.87
CA ALA A 231 2.76 -30.52 -9.01
C ALA A 231 1.34 -29.91 -9.03
N GLU A 232 1.16 -28.81 -8.30
CA GLU A 232 -0.03 -27.97 -8.37
C GLU A 232 0.43 -26.57 -8.78
N ASP A 233 0.16 -26.25 -10.04
CA ASP A 233 0.06 -24.94 -10.69
C ASP A 233 0.88 -23.77 -10.09
N GLU A 234 2.15 -23.64 -10.49
CA GLU A 234 2.91 -22.41 -10.30
C GLU A 234 2.28 -21.27 -11.12
N GLU A 235 1.52 -20.38 -10.48
CA GLU A 235 1.01 -19.16 -11.10
C GLU A 235 2.17 -18.33 -11.71
N PRO A 236 2.02 -17.72 -12.90
CA PRO A 236 3.15 -17.05 -13.53
C PRO A 236 3.50 -15.72 -12.83
N GLU A 237 4.65 -15.70 -12.15
CA GLU A 237 5.17 -14.56 -11.36
C GLU A 237 5.43 -13.28 -12.18
N MET A 238 5.16 -12.09 -11.60
CA MET A 238 5.54 -10.79 -12.17
C MET A 238 6.91 -10.35 -11.65
N PHE A 239 7.77 -9.86 -12.54
CA PHE A 239 9.12 -9.39 -12.20
C PHE A 239 9.25 -7.88 -12.45
N VAL A 240 9.60 -7.11 -11.42
CA VAL A 240 9.82 -5.64 -11.54
C VAL A 240 11.26 -5.30 -11.18
N GLU A 241 11.94 -4.55 -12.06
CA GLU A 241 13.31 -4.07 -11.84
C GLU A 241 13.32 -2.87 -10.88
N ARG A 242 14.16 -2.96 -9.84
CA ARG A 242 14.54 -1.85 -8.96
C ARG A 242 15.84 -1.25 -9.44
N ILE A 243 15.83 0.06 -9.64
CA ILE A 243 17.01 0.83 -10.03
C ILE A 243 17.27 1.84 -8.92
N ARG A 244 18.23 1.55 -8.03
CA ARG A 244 18.55 2.39 -6.86
C ARG A 244 19.90 3.09 -7.00
N LEU A 245 19.94 4.36 -6.61
CA LEU A 245 21.16 5.19 -6.57
C LEU A 245 22.31 4.52 -5.82
N GLU A 246 22.02 3.88 -4.68
CA GLU A 246 23.04 3.29 -3.80
C GLU A 246 23.88 2.20 -4.46
N LYS A 247 23.24 1.39 -5.33
CA LYS A 247 23.85 0.24 -6.01
C LYS A 247 24.42 0.60 -7.39
N MET A 248 24.27 1.85 -7.86
CA MET A 248 24.79 2.27 -9.16
C MET A 248 26.32 2.36 -9.20
N GLU A 249 26.90 1.99 -10.33
CA GLU A 249 28.31 2.26 -10.62
C GLU A 249 28.51 3.75 -10.92
N LEU A 250 29.28 4.43 -10.06
CA LEU A 250 29.59 5.85 -10.19
C LEU A 250 30.71 6.03 -11.22
N SER A 251 30.33 6.35 -12.46
CA SER A 251 31.26 6.82 -13.50
C SER A 251 31.24 8.35 -13.58
N MET A 252 32.34 8.98 -13.99
CA MET A 252 32.43 10.44 -14.18
C MET A 252 31.34 11.00 -15.11
N LYS A 253 30.88 10.20 -16.09
CA LYS A 253 29.74 10.56 -16.96
C LYS A 253 28.39 10.46 -16.25
N ASN A 254 28.22 9.47 -15.36
CA ASN A 254 26.98 9.25 -14.60
C ASN A 254 26.82 10.28 -13.48
N LEU A 255 27.91 10.85 -12.97
CA LEU A 255 27.90 11.88 -11.93
C LEU A 255 27.31 13.21 -12.44
N THR A 256 27.66 13.64 -13.66
CA THR A 256 27.17 14.90 -14.25
C THR A 256 25.89 14.73 -15.06
N GLY A 257 25.52 13.50 -15.43
CA GLY A 257 24.31 13.20 -16.20
C GLY A 257 23.06 13.04 -15.34
N LYS A 258 21.89 13.17 -15.97
CA LYS A 258 20.61 12.75 -15.37
C LYS A 258 20.61 11.25 -15.16
N LEU A 259 20.06 10.80 -14.04
CA LEU A 259 19.87 9.39 -13.72
C LEU A 259 18.39 9.11 -13.50
N THR A 260 17.95 7.94 -13.93
CA THR A 260 16.60 7.43 -13.65
C THR A 260 16.70 6.42 -12.52
N ILE A 261 15.96 6.67 -11.45
CA ILE A 261 15.75 5.75 -10.34
C ILE A 261 14.35 5.17 -10.52
N GLN A 262 14.17 3.91 -10.18
CA GLN A 262 12.91 3.21 -10.33
C GLN A 262 12.65 2.34 -9.11
N GLU A 263 11.44 2.43 -8.56
CA GLU A 263 11.00 1.65 -7.42
C GLU A 263 9.55 1.19 -7.66
N PRO A 264 9.22 -0.08 -7.38
CA PRO A 264 7.83 -0.54 -7.40
C PRO A 264 7.01 0.23 -6.36
N THR A 265 5.74 0.49 -6.70
CA THR A 265 4.80 1.16 -5.81
C THR A 265 3.63 0.26 -5.46
N PHE A 266 3.05 0.48 -4.29
CA PHE A 266 1.67 0.09 -4.05
C PHE A 266 0.75 1.18 -4.61
N ASP A 267 -0.15 0.83 -5.53
CA ASP A 267 -1.04 1.82 -6.14
C ASP A 267 -2.05 2.36 -5.13
N ARG A 268 -2.48 1.52 -4.19
CA ARG A 268 -3.42 1.86 -3.12
C ARG A 268 -2.94 1.25 -1.80
N ILE A 269 -2.95 2.08 -0.76
CA ILE A 269 -2.69 1.64 0.61
C ILE A 269 -3.76 2.18 1.52
N ILE A 270 -4.30 1.35 2.42
CA ILE A 270 -5.16 1.79 3.49
C ILE A 270 -4.56 1.41 4.83
N VAL A 271 -4.39 2.41 5.70
CA VAL A 271 -3.87 2.20 7.06
C VAL A 271 -5.00 2.38 8.06
N VAL A 272 -5.18 1.37 8.90
CA VAL A 272 -6.20 1.33 9.97
C VAL A 272 -5.51 1.27 11.32
N TYR A 273 -5.80 2.22 12.20
CA TYR A 273 -5.21 2.27 13.54
C TYR A 273 -6.09 3.06 14.52
N ARG A 274 -5.81 2.90 15.82
CA ARG A 274 -6.41 3.70 16.90
C ARG A 274 -5.31 4.38 17.72
N GLN A 275 -5.56 5.60 18.16
CA GLN A 275 -4.64 6.31 19.05
C GLN A 275 -4.75 5.79 20.48
N ALA A 276 -3.64 5.81 21.21
CA ALA A 276 -3.60 5.44 22.62
C ALA A 276 -4.49 6.40 23.42
N THR A 277 -5.23 5.85 24.37
CA THR A 277 -6.17 6.60 25.20
C THR A 277 -5.58 7.00 26.54
N SER A 278 -5.97 8.18 27.01
CA SER A 278 -5.73 8.58 28.40
C SER A 278 -6.71 7.89 29.34
N GLU A 279 -6.29 7.51 30.54
CA GLU A 279 -7.13 6.82 31.54
C GLU A 279 -8.42 7.57 31.90
N SER A 280 -8.47 8.90 31.70
CA SER A 280 -9.62 9.74 32.06
C SER A 280 -10.77 9.75 31.06
N LYS A 281 -10.52 9.49 29.77
CA LYS A 281 -11.56 9.40 28.73
C LYS A 281 -11.10 8.45 27.62
N PRO A 282 -11.76 7.30 27.41
CA PRO A 282 -11.42 6.39 26.34
C PRO A 282 -11.94 6.94 24.99
N ASP A 283 -11.06 7.61 24.25
CA ASP A 283 -11.21 7.87 22.81
C ASP A 283 -11.26 6.55 22.02
N ARG A 284 -12.39 6.30 21.37
CA ARG A 284 -12.60 5.08 20.55
C ARG A 284 -12.43 5.33 19.05
N GLY A 285 -11.92 6.49 18.67
CA GLY A 285 -11.67 6.88 17.29
C GLY A 285 -10.80 5.86 16.53
N ILE A 286 -11.31 5.38 15.40
CA ILE A 286 -10.59 4.50 14.48
C ILE A 286 -10.22 5.32 13.25
N PHE A 287 -8.92 5.50 13.04
CA PHE A 287 -8.39 6.19 11.88
C PHE A 287 -8.29 5.21 10.71
N VAL A 288 -8.90 5.58 9.58
CA VAL A 288 -8.77 4.89 8.30
C VAL A 288 -8.17 5.90 7.32
N LYS A 289 -6.99 5.63 6.76
CA LYS A 289 -6.30 6.57 5.85
C LYS A 289 -5.99 5.91 4.52
N HIS A 290 -6.37 6.53 3.41
CA HIS A 290 -6.16 6.00 2.07
C HIS A 290 -5.07 6.78 1.34
N PHE A 291 -4.12 6.06 0.75
CA PHE A 291 -3.00 6.59 -0.01
C PHE A 291 -2.94 5.97 -1.41
N LYS A 292 -2.32 6.68 -2.35
CA LYS A 292 -2.00 6.19 -3.70
C LYS A 292 -0.52 6.21 -4.00
N ASN A 293 -0.09 5.31 -4.88
CA ASN A 293 1.21 5.32 -5.55
C ASN A 293 2.37 5.52 -4.57
N ILE A 294 2.39 4.73 -3.50
CA ILE A 294 3.42 4.81 -2.46
C ILE A 294 4.58 3.89 -2.88
N PRO A 295 5.79 4.44 -3.08
CA PRO A 295 6.97 3.61 -3.32
C PRO A 295 7.18 2.63 -2.18
N MET A 296 7.47 1.37 -2.50
CA MET A 296 7.69 0.34 -1.48
C MET A 296 8.83 0.75 -0.53
N ALA A 297 9.91 1.33 -1.04
CA ALA A 297 10.99 1.84 -0.21
C ALA A 297 10.62 3.04 0.68
N ASP A 298 9.55 3.78 0.36
CA ASP A 298 9.10 4.96 1.12
C ASP A 298 7.79 4.66 1.90
N MET A 299 7.55 3.40 2.27
CA MET A 299 6.41 2.96 3.08
C MET A 299 6.27 3.71 4.41
N GLU A 300 7.38 4.27 4.90
CA GLU A 300 7.40 5.12 6.08
C GLU A 300 6.45 6.32 6.01
N ILE A 301 6.10 6.79 4.80
CA ILE A 301 5.14 7.87 4.58
C ILE A 301 3.76 7.52 5.16
N VAL A 302 3.32 6.28 5.03
CA VAL A 302 1.96 5.89 5.45
C VAL A 302 1.87 5.51 6.93
N LEU A 303 3.01 5.31 7.58
CA LEU A 303 3.07 4.86 8.96
C LEU A 303 2.42 5.87 9.92
N PRO A 304 1.61 5.41 10.88
CA PRO A 304 0.96 6.27 11.86
C PRO A 304 1.96 6.80 12.90
N GLU A 305 1.62 7.91 13.54
CA GLU A 305 2.32 8.46 14.72
C GLU A 305 3.86 8.45 14.62
N LYS A 306 4.41 9.06 13.57
CA LYS A 306 5.86 9.09 13.30
C LYS A 306 6.64 9.77 14.44
N LYS A 307 7.73 9.15 14.90
CA LYS A 307 8.68 9.79 15.82
C LYS A 307 9.39 10.94 15.12
N ASN A 308 9.67 12.01 15.87
CA ASN A 308 10.53 13.07 15.38
C ASN A 308 11.92 12.49 15.07
N PRO A 309 12.49 12.78 13.89
CA PRO A 309 13.80 12.26 13.53
C PRO A 309 14.83 12.79 14.52
N SER A 310 15.62 11.87 15.07
CA SER A 310 16.81 12.21 15.84
C SER A 310 17.92 12.64 14.88
N LEU A 311 18.93 13.35 15.39
CA LEU A 311 20.17 13.62 14.67
C LEU A 311 20.69 12.35 14.00
N THR A 312 21.04 12.44 12.72
CA THR A 312 21.64 11.30 12.03
C THR A 312 22.98 10.96 12.70
N PRO A 313 23.43 9.69 12.66
CA PRO A 313 24.75 9.33 13.21
C PRO A 313 25.89 10.19 12.65
N MET A 314 25.76 10.66 11.40
CA MET A 314 26.70 11.56 10.76
C MET A 314 26.73 12.95 11.41
N ASP A 315 25.57 13.49 11.79
CA ASP A 315 25.50 14.78 12.48
C ASP A 315 26.14 14.71 13.87
N TRP A 316 25.99 13.57 14.56
CA TRP A 316 26.71 13.29 15.82
C TRP A 316 28.22 13.25 15.62
N VAL A 317 28.70 12.64 14.54
CA VAL A 317 30.14 12.60 14.22
C VAL A 317 30.67 13.99 13.88
N LYS A 318 29.98 14.75 13.03
CA LYS A 318 30.33 16.14 12.71
C LYS A 318 30.36 17.01 13.96
N PHE A 319 29.38 16.84 14.85
CA PHE A 319 29.33 17.49 16.15
C PHE A 319 30.55 17.10 17.01
N LEU A 320 30.84 15.82 17.16
CA LEU A 320 31.94 15.33 17.98
C LEU A 320 33.30 15.81 17.46
N ILE A 321 33.54 15.74 16.14
CA ILE A 321 34.75 16.27 15.50
C ILE A 321 34.88 17.76 15.79
N SER A 322 33.80 18.53 15.66
CA SER A 322 33.84 19.98 15.90
C SER A 322 34.12 20.34 17.36
N VAL A 323 33.56 19.57 18.31
CA VAL A 323 33.84 19.75 19.74
C VAL A 323 35.29 19.41 20.05
N VAL A 324 35.82 18.32 19.51
CA VAL A 324 37.23 17.93 19.68
C VAL A 324 38.16 18.97 19.06
N LEU A 325 37.89 19.44 17.84
CA LEU A 325 38.69 20.48 17.18
C LEU A 325 38.61 21.80 17.96
N GLY A 326 37.44 22.14 18.50
CA GLY A 326 37.24 23.31 19.36
C GLY A 326 38.00 23.21 20.69
N LEU A 327 38.03 22.03 21.31
CA LEU A 327 38.81 21.77 22.52
C LEU A 327 40.32 21.82 22.25
N VAL A 328 40.79 21.20 21.17
CA VAL A 328 42.21 21.23 20.77
C VAL A 328 42.65 22.67 20.49
N THR A 329 41.86 23.45 19.77
CA THR A 329 42.19 24.86 19.51
C THR A 329 42.20 25.70 20.78
N LEU A 330 41.30 25.45 21.73
CA LEU A 330 41.29 26.12 23.04
C LEU A 330 42.54 25.78 23.86
N VAL A 331 42.89 24.50 24.00
CA VAL A 331 44.07 24.04 24.76
C VAL A 331 45.36 24.58 24.13
N SER A 332 45.53 24.45 22.81
CA SER A 332 46.69 25.00 22.09
C SER A 332 46.81 26.52 22.24
N SER A 333 45.70 27.25 22.39
CA SER A 333 45.73 28.70 22.63
C SER A 333 46.16 29.07 24.05
N LEU A 334 45.95 28.19 25.04
CA LEU A 334 46.33 28.38 26.44
C LEU A 334 47.81 28.03 26.69
N GLU A 335 48.40 27.13 25.91
CA GLU A 335 49.83 26.78 25.98
C GLU A 335 50.75 27.85 25.36
N MET A 336 50.19 28.85 24.68
CA MET A 336 51.00 29.95 24.14
C MET A 336 51.46 30.90 25.27
N PRO A 337 52.76 31.26 25.36
CA PRO A 337 53.36 31.97 26.50
C PRO A 337 52.90 33.43 26.67
N LYS A 338 52.03 33.92 25.79
CA LYS A 338 51.30 35.20 25.91
C LYS A 338 49.87 34.99 25.44
N ALA A 339 49.06 34.29 26.23
CA ALA A 339 47.63 34.17 25.96
C ALA A 339 46.97 35.55 26.03
N ASP A 340 46.79 36.19 24.88
CA ASP A 340 46.04 37.44 24.76
C ASP A 340 44.55 37.12 24.96
N PHE A 341 43.93 37.76 25.95
CA PHE A 341 42.50 37.61 26.25
C PHE A 341 41.62 37.75 24.99
N LYS A 342 42.04 38.60 24.04
CA LYS A 342 41.35 38.79 22.77
C LYS A 342 41.30 37.51 21.92
N VAL A 343 42.39 36.73 21.89
CA VAL A 343 42.47 35.48 21.13
C VAL A 343 41.56 34.42 21.73
N VAL A 344 41.55 34.29 23.06
CA VAL A 344 40.65 33.35 23.75
C VAL A 344 39.18 33.71 23.50
N THR A 345 38.82 35.01 23.56
CA THR A 345 37.46 35.45 23.25
C THR A 345 37.07 35.21 21.78
N ALA A 346 38.01 35.35 20.83
CA ALA A 346 37.78 35.07 19.42
C ALA A 346 37.56 33.57 19.15
N VAL A 347 38.34 32.69 19.79
CA VAL A 347 38.15 31.23 19.68
C VAL A 347 36.81 30.82 20.31
N LEU A 348 36.48 31.33 21.50
CA LEU A 348 35.24 31.00 22.19
C LEU A 348 34.00 31.46 21.40
N SER A 349 34.02 32.68 20.87
CA SER A 349 32.94 33.20 20.01
C SER A 349 32.81 32.41 18.71
N GLY A 350 33.92 32.00 18.10
CA GLY A 350 33.91 31.11 16.93
C GLY A 350 33.27 29.75 17.24
N LEU A 351 33.56 29.17 18.40
CA LEU A 351 33.00 27.89 18.85
C LEU A 351 31.50 28.00 19.13
N ILE A 352 31.06 29.07 19.82
CA ILE A 352 29.64 29.37 20.04
C ILE A 352 28.92 29.58 18.71
N GLY A 353 29.51 30.36 17.78
CA GLY A 353 28.95 30.58 16.45
C GLY A 353 28.83 29.29 15.63
N TYR A 354 29.81 28.40 15.74
CA TYR A 354 29.77 27.10 15.08
C TYR A 354 28.72 26.15 15.68
N CYS A 355 28.62 26.09 17.02
CA CYS A 355 27.54 25.36 17.71
C CYS A 355 26.16 25.89 17.31
N ALA A 356 25.99 27.22 17.24
CA ALA A 356 24.77 27.85 16.75
C ALA A 356 24.48 27.47 15.29
N LYS A 357 25.50 27.48 14.41
CA LYS A 357 25.36 27.03 13.01
C LYS A 357 24.88 25.58 12.93
N ILE A 358 25.44 24.66 13.72
CA ILE A 358 25.00 23.26 13.75
C ILE A 358 23.53 23.17 14.19
N TYR A 359 23.17 23.87 15.28
CA TYR A 359 21.80 23.89 15.78
C TYR A 359 20.80 24.43 14.74
N PHE A 360 21.10 25.58 14.12
CA PHE A 360 20.23 26.15 13.09
C PHE A 360 20.19 25.28 11.82
N SER A 361 21.30 24.65 11.45
CA SER A 361 21.32 23.69 10.34
C SER A 361 20.44 22.48 10.63
N PHE A 362 20.45 21.98 11.87
CA PHE A 362 19.55 20.91 12.29
C PHE A 362 18.08 21.34 12.24
N GLN A 363 17.76 22.52 12.76
CA GLN A 363 16.40 23.08 12.67
C GLN A 363 15.94 23.25 11.22
N ALA A 364 16.82 23.75 10.33
CA ALA A 364 16.51 23.87 8.92
C ALA A 364 16.24 22.49 8.27
N ASN A 365 17.04 21.48 8.60
CA ASN A 365 16.84 20.10 8.13
C ASN A 365 15.52 19.52 8.65
N LEU A 366 15.14 19.79 9.89
CA LEU A 366 13.84 19.39 10.45
C LEU A 366 12.67 20.04 9.72
N VAL A 367 12.77 21.32 9.36
CA VAL A 367 11.74 22.03 8.59
C VAL A 367 11.63 21.47 7.18
N VAL A 368 12.75 21.23 6.50
CA VAL A 368 12.77 20.57 5.18
C VAL A 368 12.11 19.20 5.25
N TYR A 369 12.42 18.42 6.28
CA TYR A 369 11.77 17.14 6.54
C TYR A 369 10.26 17.25 6.71
N GLN A 370 9.79 18.15 7.58
CA GLN A 370 8.36 18.35 7.81
C GLN A 370 7.65 18.76 6.53
N ASN A 371 8.28 19.62 5.72
CA ASN A 371 7.76 20.01 4.42
C ASN A 371 7.69 18.84 3.44
N LEU A 372 8.71 17.97 3.39
CA LEU A 372 8.70 16.78 2.54
C LEU A 372 7.58 15.81 2.94
N ILE A 373 7.45 15.48 4.23
CA ILE A 373 6.34 14.62 4.68
C ILE A 373 4.99 15.28 4.39
N THR A 374 4.83 16.56 4.70
CA THR A 374 3.56 17.27 4.47
C THR A 374 3.19 17.27 2.99
N LYS A 375 4.15 17.54 2.11
CA LYS A 375 3.95 17.52 0.67
C LYS A 375 3.63 16.11 0.18
N SER A 376 4.40 15.10 0.59
CA SER A 376 4.15 13.70 0.22
C SER A 376 2.78 13.23 0.71
N MET A 377 2.37 13.58 1.93
CA MET A 377 1.04 13.27 2.44
C MET A 377 -0.03 14.00 1.62
N TYR A 378 0.15 15.28 1.28
CA TYR A 378 -0.80 16.02 0.46
C TYR A 378 -0.96 15.43 -0.96
N ASP A 379 0.15 15.05 -1.60
CA ASP A 379 0.14 14.54 -2.97
C ASP A 379 -0.34 13.09 -3.06
N LYS A 380 -0.04 12.27 -2.03
CA LYS A 380 -0.27 10.82 -2.04
C LYS A 380 -1.45 10.37 -1.19
N GLN A 381 -1.90 11.14 -0.18
CA GLN A 381 -3.11 10.81 0.56
C GLN A 381 -4.34 11.14 -0.29
N LEU A 382 -5.16 10.14 -0.56
CA LEU A 382 -6.41 10.28 -1.31
C LEU A 382 -7.52 10.81 -0.43
N ASP A 383 -7.69 10.19 0.74
CA ASP A 383 -8.81 10.46 1.62
C ASP A 383 -8.53 9.96 3.05
N SER A 384 -9.47 10.19 3.97
CA SER A 384 -9.45 9.68 5.34
C SER A 384 -10.87 9.44 5.87
N GLY A 385 -10.97 8.53 6.84
CA GLY A 385 -12.19 8.18 7.54
C GLY A 385 -13.33 7.83 6.59
N ARG A 386 -14.45 8.55 6.72
CA ARG A 386 -15.67 8.31 5.94
C ARG A 386 -15.45 8.37 4.43
N GLY A 387 -14.60 9.28 3.95
CA GLY A 387 -14.34 9.41 2.51
C GLY A 387 -13.57 8.21 1.94
N THR A 388 -12.65 7.63 2.73
CA THR A 388 -11.98 6.37 2.38
C THR A 388 -12.98 5.24 2.20
N LEU A 389 -13.94 5.10 3.13
CA LEU A 389 -14.95 4.05 3.06
C LEU A 389 -15.85 4.23 1.82
N LEU A 390 -16.29 5.45 1.51
CA LEU A 390 -17.06 5.71 0.29
C LEU A 390 -16.30 5.34 -0.99
N HIS A 391 -15.01 5.64 -1.04
CA HIS A 391 -14.17 5.26 -2.18
C HIS A 391 -14.02 3.73 -2.29
N LEU A 392 -13.83 3.04 -1.17
CA LEU A 392 -13.79 1.57 -1.14
C LEU A 392 -15.10 0.96 -1.63
N CYS A 393 -16.23 1.49 -1.18
CA CYS A 393 -17.54 1.03 -1.57
C CYS A 393 -17.74 1.10 -3.10
N ASP A 394 -17.36 2.21 -3.73
CA ASP A 394 -17.44 2.32 -5.18
C ASP A 394 -16.43 1.37 -5.86
N ASP A 395 -15.20 1.26 -5.34
CA ASP A 395 -14.17 0.35 -5.85
C ASP A 395 -14.64 -1.11 -5.87
N VAL A 396 -15.28 -1.61 -4.79
CA VAL A 396 -15.89 -2.95 -4.74
C VAL A 396 -16.88 -3.09 -5.89
N ILE A 397 -17.87 -2.19 -5.99
CA ILE A 397 -18.90 -2.28 -7.02
C ILE A 397 -18.27 -2.29 -8.41
N GLN A 398 -17.26 -1.46 -8.67
CA GLN A 398 -16.62 -1.42 -9.98
C GLN A 398 -15.89 -2.72 -10.30
N GLN A 399 -15.18 -3.35 -9.36
CA GLN A 399 -14.50 -4.63 -9.64
C GLN A 399 -15.51 -5.76 -9.85
N GLU A 400 -16.47 -5.87 -8.95
CA GLU A 400 -17.51 -6.90 -8.95
C GLU A 400 -18.33 -6.90 -10.26
N VAL A 401 -18.66 -5.71 -10.76
CA VAL A 401 -19.39 -5.58 -12.03
C VAL A 401 -18.52 -6.01 -13.21
N LYS A 402 -17.21 -5.72 -13.21
CA LYS A 402 -16.31 -6.13 -14.31
C LYS A 402 -16.20 -7.65 -14.36
N GLU A 403 -15.99 -8.29 -13.21
CA GLU A 403 -15.86 -9.74 -13.08
C GLU A 403 -17.14 -10.44 -13.57
N VAL A 404 -18.30 -10.01 -13.09
CA VAL A 404 -19.60 -10.58 -13.52
C VAL A 404 -19.84 -10.41 -15.02
N ILE A 405 -19.50 -9.26 -15.60
CA ILE A 405 -19.66 -9.00 -17.04
C ILE A 405 -18.72 -9.91 -17.87
N LEU A 406 -17.46 -10.04 -17.47
CA LEU A 406 -16.47 -10.88 -18.16
C LEU A 406 -16.85 -12.35 -18.10
N ALA A 407 -17.21 -12.86 -16.92
CA ALA A 407 -17.63 -14.25 -16.74
C ALA A 407 -18.89 -14.58 -17.56
N TYR A 408 -19.89 -13.69 -17.55
CA TYR A 408 -21.09 -13.88 -18.37
C TYR A 408 -20.77 -13.88 -19.87
N TYR A 409 -19.92 -12.95 -20.32
CA TYR A 409 -19.54 -12.85 -21.73
C TYR A 409 -18.86 -14.13 -22.23
N ILE A 410 -17.92 -14.69 -21.45
CA ILE A 410 -17.27 -15.96 -21.79
C ILE A 410 -18.27 -17.11 -21.87
N LEU A 411 -19.18 -17.24 -20.89
CA LEU A 411 -20.20 -18.29 -20.90
C LEU A 411 -21.15 -18.17 -22.09
N MET A 412 -21.43 -16.94 -22.53
CA MET A 412 -22.30 -16.67 -23.68
C MET A 412 -21.64 -17.05 -25.01
N GLU A 413 -20.37 -16.66 -25.22
CA GLU A 413 -19.64 -16.87 -26.48
C GLU A 413 -19.06 -18.29 -26.59
N GLN A 414 -18.54 -18.84 -25.50
CA GLN A 414 -17.79 -20.10 -25.48
C GLN A 414 -18.56 -21.27 -24.85
N GLY A 415 -19.79 -21.01 -24.38
CA GLY A 415 -20.67 -22.02 -23.82
C GLY A 415 -20.29 -22.47 -22.43
N LYS A 416 -20.61 -23.73 -22.11
CA LYS A 416 -20.48 -24.27 -20.75
C LYS A 416 -19.01 -24.44 -20.35
N ALA A 417 -18.70 -24.13 -19.10
CA ALA A 417 -17.35 -24.22 -18.55
C ALA A 417 -17.37 -24.75 -17.10
N THR A 418 -16.27 -25.38 -16.67
CA THR A 418 -16.00 -25.59 -15.24
C THR A 418 -15.54 -24.27 -14.61
N ILE A 419 -15.36 -24.23 -13.27
CA ILE A 419 -14.85 -23.04 -12.59
C ILE A 419 -13.44 -22.71 -13.09
N GLU A 420 -12.55 -23.70 -13.12
CA GLU A 420 -11.15 -23.58 -13.58
C GLU A 420 -11.09 -23.17 -15.06
N ASP A 421 -11.88 -23.80 -15.93
CA ASP A 421 -11.92 -23.42 -17.34
C ASP A 421 -12.40 -21.98 -17.54
N LEU A 422 -13.41 -21.56 -16.78
CA LEU A 422 -13.97 -20.21 -16.89
C LEU A 422 -12.96 -19.17 -16.43
N ASP A 423 -12.23 -19.47 -15.36
CA ASP A 423 -11.17 -18.62 -14.83
C ASP A 423 -10.10 -18.33 -15.88
N LEU A 424 -9.50 -19.39 -16.42
CA LEU A 424 -8.47 -19.31 -17.46
C LEU A 424 -8.96 -18.56 -18.70
N ARG A 425 -10.19 -18.81 -19.15
CA ARG A 425 -10.78 -18.11 -20.30
C ARG A 425 -10.99 -16.62 -20.03
N CYS A 426 -11.35 -16.24 -18.80
CA CYS A 426 -11.48 -14.84 -18.41
C CYS A 426 -10.10 -14.16 -18.37
N GLU A 427 -9.08 -14.81 -17.81
CA GLU A 427 -7.70 -14.31 -17.81
C GLU A 427 -7.14 -14.14 -19.23
N ASP A 428 -7.35 -15.14 -20.10
CA ASP A 428 -6.93 -15.10 -21.50
C ASP A 428 -7.63 -13.97 -22.25
N LEU A 429 -8.94 -13.77 -22.06
CA LEU A 429 -9.65 -12.64 -22.64
C LEU A 429 -9.10 -11.30 -22.17
N ILE A 430 -8.80 -11.15 -20.87
CA ILE A 430 -8.19 -9.94 -20.31
C ILE A 430 -6.84 -9.66 -20.95
N LYS A 431 -6.04 -10.71 -21.16
CA LYS A 431 -4.70 -10.64 -21.75
C LYS A 431 -4.73 -10.32 -23.23
N GLU A 432 -5.54 -11.04 -24.02
CA GLU A 432 -5.60 -10.90 -25.48
C GLU A 432 -6.24 -9.58 -25.90
N GLU A 433 -7.36 -9.20 -25.29
CA GLU A 433 -8.14 -8.03 -25.73
C GLU A 433 -7.68 -6.72 -25.09
N PHE A 434 -7.01 -6.78 -23.93
CA PHE A 434 -6.62 -5.57 -23.17
C PHE A 434 -5.14 -5.50 -22.82
N GLY A 435 -4.35 -6.55 -23.04
CA GLY A 435 -2.91 -6.57 -22.77
C GLY A 435 -2.58 -6.46 -21.28
N GLN A 436 -3.48 -6.91 -20.40
CA GLN A 436 -3.30 -6.89 -18.96
C GLN A 436 -3.18 -8.32 -18.42
N GLN A 437 -2.44 -8.49 -17.32
CA GLN A 437 -2.40 -9.75 -16.59
C GLN A 437 -3.05 -9.51 -15.23
N SER A 438 -4.06 -10.31 -14.89
CA SER A 438 -4.81 -10.26 -13.64
C SER A 438 -5.13 -11.70 -13.28
N ASN A 439 -5.04 -12.04 -12.00
CA ASN A 439 -5.70 -13.25 -11.48
C ASN A 439 -7.23 -12.95 -11.49
N PHE A 440 -8.09 -13.85 -11.93
CA PHE A 440 -9.53 -13.59 -12.00
C PHE A 440 -10.26 -14.20 -10.81
N ASP A 441 -11.19 -13.48 -10.16
CA ASP A 441 -12.03 -14.09 -9.11
C ASP A 441 -13.29 -14.72 -9.74
N VAL A 442 -13.11 -15.88 -10.35
CA VAL A 442 -14.23 -16.60 -10.98
C VAL A 442 -15.29 -17.04 -9.99
N VAL A 443 -14.90 -17.40 -8.76
CA VAL A 443 -15.80 -18.06 -7.81
C VAL A 443 -16.84 -17.06 -7.34
N ASP A 444 -16.43 -15.86 -6.94
CA ASP A 444 -17.33 -14.82 -6.47
C ASP A 444 -18.16 -14.24 -7.64
N ALA A 445 -17.58 -14.17 -8.85
CA ALA A 445 -18.31 -13.76 -10.07
C ALA A 445 -19.47 -14.73 -10.39
N VAL A 446 -19.20 -16.04 -10.38
CA VAL A 446 -20.20 -17.09 -10.65
C VAL A 446 -21.30 -17.08 -9.60
N GLN A 447 -20.98 -16.95 -8.32
CA GLN A 447 -21.98 -16.86 -7.26
C GLN A 447 -22.95 -15.68 -7.47
N LYS A 448 -22.45 -14.54 -7.94
CA LYS A 448 -23.31 -13.39 -8.26
C LYS A 448 -24.17 -13.63 -9.47
N LEU A 449 -23.63 -14.27 -10.52
CA LEU A 449 -24.40 -14.68 -11.68
C LEU A 449 -25.54 -15.66 -11.30
N GLU A 450 -25.27 -16.59 -10.37
CA GLU A 450 -26.25 -17.53 -9.83
C GLU A 450 -27.32 -16.79 -9.02
N ARG A 451 -26.91 -15.83 -8.19
CA ARG A 451 -27.82 -14.97 -7.41
C ARG A 451 -28.69 -14.07 -8.29
N LEU A 452 -28.17 -13.64 -9.45
CA LEU A 452 -28.95 -12.95 -10.49
C LEU A 452 -29.92 -13.91 -11.21
N GLY A 453 -29.76 -15.22 -11.06
CA GLY A 453 -30.59 -16.23 -11.71
C GLY A 453 -30.32 -16.41 -13.20
N ILE A 454 -29.20 -15.89 -13.71
CA ILE A 454 -28.87 -15.88 -15.14
C ILE A 454 -27.87 -16.97 -15.55
N VAL A 455 -27.33 -17.71 -14.57
CA VAL A 455 -26.56 -18.93 -14.80
C VAL A 455 -27.07 -20.09 -13.93
N SER A 456 -26.73 -21.31 -14.32
CA SER A 456 -27.03 -22.53 -13.58
C SER A 456 -25.91 -23.55 -13.74
N ARG A 457 -25.75 -24.43 -12.74
CA ARG A 457 -24.84 -25.58 -12.81
C ARG A 457 -25.58 -26.83 -13.28
N ASP A 458 -24.94 -27.59 -14.17
CA ASP A 458 -25.41 -28.92 -14.54
C ASP A 458 -25.07 -29.97 -13.47
N SER A 459 -25.52 -31.22 -13.67
CA SER A 459 -25.28 -32.33 -12.73
C SER A 459 -23.80 -32.69 -12.52
N ILE A 460 -22.91 -32.17 -13.37
CA ILE A 460 -21.46 -32.41 -13.35
C ILE A 460 -20.72 -31.14 -12.84
N GLY A 461 -21.46 -30.09 -12.46
CA GLY A 461 -20.91 -28.84 -11.92
C GLY A 461 -20.48 -27.82 -12.98
N ARG A 462 -20.75 -28.05 -14.27
CA ARG A 462 -20.44 -27.06 -15.32
C ARG A 462 -21.47 -25.94 -15.33
N ILE A 463 -20.98 -24.73 -15.46
CA ILE A 463 -21.76 -23.51 -15.44
C ILE A 463 -22.24 -23.21 -16.86
N SER A 464 -23.49 -22.80 -16.99
CA SER A 464 -24.09 -22.36 -18.25
C SER A 464 -24.97 -21.15 -18.04
N CYS A 465 -24.95 -20.20 -18.97
CA CYS A 465 -25.79 -19.01 -18.92
C CYS A 465 -27.07 -19.17 -19.76
N VAL A 466 -28.08 -18.37 -19.43
CA VAL A 466 -29.25 -18.19 -20.30
C VAL A 466 -28.92 -17.23 -21.45
N SER A 467 -29.80 -17.12 -22.45
CA SER A 467 -29.63 -16.15 -23.54
C SER A 467 -29.75 -14.70 -23.05
N LEU A 468 -29.14 -13.74 -23.75
CA LEU A 468 -29.15 -12.31 -23.38
C LEU A 468 -30.55 -11.75 -23.09
N LYS A 469 -31.52 -12.03 -23.97
CA LYS A 469 -32.91 -11.60 -23.80
C LYS A 469 -33.50 -12.15 -22.51
N ARG A 470 -33.28 -13.45 -22.26
CA ARG A 470 -33.78 -14.12 -21.06
C ARG A 470 -33.09 -13.61 -19.79
N ALA A 471 -31.79 -13.35 -19.85
CA ALA A 471 -31.04 -12.77 -18.73
C ALA A 471 -31.60 -11.38 -18.38
N ASN A 472 -31.83 -10.53 -19.38
CA ASN A 472 -32.46 -9.24 -19.18
C ASN A 472 -33.86 -9.35 -18.58
N GLU A 473 -34.70 -10.29 -19.04
CA GLU A 473 -36.01 -10.55 -18.46
C GLU A 473 -35.95 -10.97 -16.99
N ILE A 474 -35.01 -11.87 -16.64
CA ILE A 474 -34.84 -12.38 -15.27
C ILE A 474 -34.40 -11.28 -14.32
N ILE A 475 -33.40 -10.47 -14.70
CA ILE A 475 -32.95 -9.34 -13.86
C ILE A 475 -34.06 -8.28 -13.74
N GLY A 476 -34.86 -8.11 -14.80
CA GLY A 476 -35.99 -7.21 -14.80
C GLY A 476 -35.59 -5.74 -14.97
N THR A 477 -36.56 -4.85 -14.72
CA THR A 477 -36.36 -3.40 -14.87
C THR A 477 -35.70 -2.83 -13.62
N THR A 478 -34.62 -2.06 -13.78
CA THR A 478 -33.92 -1.45 -12.65
C THR A 478 -34.51 -0.09 -12.27
N THR A 479 -34.25 0.36 -11.04
CA THR A 479 -34.69 1.68 -10.58
C THR A 479 -34.18 2.82 -11.45
N GLU A 480 -32.95 2.72 -11.98
CA GLU A 480 -32.42 3.72 -12.90
C GLU A 480 -33.21 3.78 -14.20
N GLU A 481 -33.58 2.64 -14.79
CA GLU A 481 -34.40 2.62 -16.01
C GLU A 481 -35.75 3.30 -15.76
N VAL A 482 -36.34 3.13 -14.58
CA VAL A 482 -37.57 3.81 -14.17
C VAL A 482 -37.36 5.32 -14.05
N VAL A 483 -36.28 5.75 -13.40
CA VAL A 483 -35.94 7.18 -13.23
C VAL A 483 -35.67 7.86 -14.58
N MET A 484 -34.91 7.21 -15.46
CA MET A 484 -34.61 7.74 -16.80
C MET A 484 -35.88 7.90 -17.64
N ARG A 485 -36.82 6.94 -17.56
CA ARG A 485 -38.14 7.06 -18.21
C ARG A 485 -38.96 8.21 -17.64
N ALA A 486 -38.93 8.41 -16.32
CA ALA A 486 -39.63 9.50 -15.67
C ALA A 486 -39.06 10.88 -16.05
N GLN A 487 -37.73 10.99 -16.17
CA GLN A 487 -37.05 12.23 -16.57
C GLN A 487 -37.26 12.60 -18.03
N GLN A 488 -37.46 11.61 -18.91
CA GLN A 488 -37.72 11.85 -20.34
C GLN A 488 -39.12 12.40 -20.61
N GLY A 489 -40.03 12.37 -19.63
CA GLY A 489 -41.40 12.87 -19.74
C GLY A 489 -42.23 12.15 -20.83
N PRO A 490 -43.58 12.26 -20.80
CA PRO A 490 -44.34 11.98 -22.01
C PRO A 490 -43.95 13.05 -23.04
N ALA A 491 -43.47 12.64 -24.22
CA ALA A 491 -43.31 13.57 -25.33
C ALA A 491 -44.63 14.34 -25.50
N ALA A 492 -44.58 15.66 -25.35
CA ALA A 492 -45.72 16.57 -25.48
C ALA A 492 -46.24 16.63 -26.92
#